data_AF-A0A074RZL1-F1
#
_entry.id   AF-A0A074RZL1-F1
#
_cell.length_a   1.000
_cell.length_b   1.000
_cell.length_c   1.000
_cell.angle_alpha   90.00
_cell.angle_beta   90.00
_cell.angle_gamma   90.00
#
_symmetry.space_group_name_H-M   'P 1'
#
loop_
_entity.id
_entity.type
_entity.pdbx_description
1 polymer ?
#
loop_
_entity_poly.entity_id
_entity_poly.type
_entity_poly.pdbx_seq_one_letter_code
_entity_poly.pdbx_strand_id
1 'polypeptide(L)'
;MAHNGDDEDPWYPEETLLEDEIGGGSLRIAVSFAFLSEGKTIELDEEIIRHNIYEDIELVAAVGNGLNRQGMFAQAVWFGEGGASWKWMRINGIKFIACPDDSMFRAGTERCVAVCTSTVLYYLTIPHPDYRTAWSRTLKAIWPTKKVDVKVWPLRGYRPTWWFEEYKDDWPFDKVDEKDFSEKEVLSLRDVLANAPAYTWPDL
;
A
#
# COMPACT_ATOMS: atom_id res chain seq x y z
N MET A 1 -26.50 17.23 -23.13
CA MET A 1 -25.04 17.38 -23.30
C MET A 1 -24.40 16.26 -22.52
N ALA A 2 -23.91 15.24 -23.22
CA ALA A 2 -23.21 14.14 -22.59
C ALA A 2 -21.81 14.63 -22.21
N HIS A 3 -21.46 14.53 -20.93
CA HIS A 3 -20.06 14.59 -20.51
C HIS A 3 -19.41 13.29 -20.98
N ASN A 4 -18.73 13.34 -22.12
CA ASN A 4 -17.69 12.38 -22.44
C ASN A 4 -16.50 12.70 -21.53
N GLY A 5 -16.55 12.18 -20.31
CA GLY A 5 -15.42 12.18 -19.39
C GLY A 5 -14.51 11.02 -19.72
N ASP A 6 -13.81 11.10 -20.85
CA ASP A 6 -12.54 10.39 -21.01
C ASP A 6 -11.46 11.22 -20.28
N ASP A 7 -11.64 11.40 -18.97
CA ASP A 7 -10.54 11.78 -18.10
C ASP A 7 -9.73 10.50 -17.90
N GLU A 8 -8.94 10.13 -18.91
CA GLU A 8 -7.87 9.15 -18.72
C GLU A 8 -6.95 9.74 -17.65
N ASP A 9 -7.06 9.23 -16.41
CA ASP A 9 -6.18 9.61 -15.32
C ASP A 9 -4.73 9.58 -15.84
N PRO A 10 -3.97 10.69 -15.73
CA PRO A 10 -2.69 10.81 -16.40
C PRO A 10 -1.72 9.79 -15.81
N TRP A 11 -1.28 8.84 -16.65
CA TRP A 11 -0.15 7.98 -16.34
C TRP A 11 1.11 8.82 -16.23
N TYR A 12 1.72 8.82 -15.04
CA TYR A 12 2.96 9.56 -14.82
C TYR A 12 4.16 8.71 -15.23
N PRO A 13 5.14 9.29 -15.97
CA PRO A 13 6.44 8.66 -16.19
C PRO A 13 7.16 8.37 -14.87
N GLU A 14 8.00 7.33 -14.84
CA GLU A 14 8.77 6.94 -13.65
C GLU A 14 9.59 8.10 -13.06
N GLU A 15 10.15 8.94 -13.94
CA GLU A 15 10.99 10.10 -13.61
C GLU A 15 10.23 11.23 -12.92
N THR A 16 8.89 11.13 -12.85
CA THR A 16 8.07 12.11 -12.15
C THR A 16 8.43 12.13 -10.68
N LEU A 17 8.90 13.27 -10.19
CA LEU A 17 9.14 13.50 -8.77
C LEU A 17 7.83 13.48 -7.98
N LEU A 18 7.88 12.85 -6.81
CA LEU A 18 6.84 12.94 -5.79
C LEU A 18 7.12 14.10 -4.85
N GLU A 19 6.11 14.52 -4.11
CA GLU A 19 6.26 15.58 -3.11
C GLU A 19 7.37 15.23 -2.13
N ASP A 20 8.22 16.22 -1.82
CA ASP A 20 9.37 16.10 -0.93
C ASP A 20 10.52 15.18 -1.40
N GLU A 21 10.51 14.70 -2.65
CA GLU A 21 11.68 14.05 -3.27
C GLU A 21 12.69 15.09 -3.77
N ILE A 22 13.93 15.01 -3.28
CA ILE A 22 15.07 15.82 -3.76
C ILE A 22 15.97 14.89 -4.59
N GLY A 23 16.35 15.32 -5.80
CA GLY A 23 17.04 14.47 -6.79
C GLY A 23 18.20 13.61 -6.23
N GLY A 24 18.16 12.31 -6.54
CA GLY A 24 18.99 11.25 -5.95
C GLY A 24 18.16 9.98 -5.75
N GLY A 25 18.78 8.80 -5.66
CA GLY A 25 18.09 7.51 -5.63
C GLY A 25 16.86 7.51 -4.70
N SER A 26 15.70 7.21 -5.25
CA SER A 26 14.42 7.38 -4.54
C SER A 26 13.90 6.06 -4.00
N LEU A 27 13.27 6.08 -2.83
CA LEU A 27 12.56 4.96 -2.25
C LEU A 27 11.08 5.28 -2.32
N ARG A 28 10.30 4.40 -2.95
CA ARG A 28 8.87 4.59 -3.18
C ARG A 28 8.07 3.39 -2.70
N ILE A 29 6.80 3.61 -2.38
CA ILE A 29 5.85 2.56 -2.02
C ILE A 29 4.88 2.37 -3.18
N ALA A 30 4.77 1.13 -3.67
CA ALA A 30 3.84 0.75 -4.71
C ALA A 30 2.65 -0.03 -4.12
N VAL A 31 1.45 0.45 -4.39
CA VAL A 31 0.17 -0.15 -3.98
C VAL A 31 -0.72 -0.36 -5.19
N SER A 32 -1.68 -1.27 -5.07
CA SER A 32 -2.58 -1.68 -6.15
C SER A 32 -1.81 -2.07 -7.41
N PHE A 33 -0.73 -2.83 -7.22
CA PHE A 33 0.23 -3.08 -8.29
C PHE A 33 -0.10 -4.33 -9.13
N ALA A 34 0.37 -4.34 -10.37
CA ALA A 34 0.39 -5.50 -11.25
C ALA A 34 1.61 -5.50 -12.17
N PHE A 35 2.13 -6.68 -12.50
CA PHE A 35 3.13 -6.83 -13.56
C PHE A 35 2.43 -7.14 -14.88
N LEU A 36 2.80 -6.42 -15.93
CA LEU A 36 2.28 -6.62 -17.27
C LEU A 36 3.41 -6.97 -18.23
N SER A 37 3.07 -7.71 -19.28
CA SER A 37 3.88 -7.84 -20.49
C SER A 37 2.94 -7.72 -21.69
N GLU A 38 3.29 -6.88 -22.66
CA GLU A 38 2.44 -6.53 -23.80
C GLU A 38 1.01 -6.09 -23.38
N GLY A 39 0.92 -5.36 -22.26
CA GLY A 39 -0.35 -4.87 -21.70
C GLY A 39 -1.22 -5.93 -21.02
N LYS A 40 -0.73 -7.17 -20.84
CA LYS A 40 -1.46 -8.26 -20.16
C LYS A 40 -0.79 -8.59 -18.83
N THR A 41 -1.60 -8.86 -17.81
CA THR A 41 -1.09 -9.30 -16.50
C THR A 41 -0.34 -10.62 -16.62
N ILE A 42 0.87 -10.67 -16.06
CA ILE A 42 1.71 -11.88 -16.07
C ILE A 42 2.06 -12.33 -14.66
N GLU A 43 2.17 -13.65 -14.48
CA GLU A 43 2.79 -14.22 -13.28
C GLU A 43 4.31 -14.17 -13.43
N LEU A 44 5.02 -13.74 -12.40
CA LEU A 44 6.48 -13.83 -12.39
C LEU A 44 6.88 -15.23 -11.90
N ASP A 45 7.62 -15.95 -12.74
CA ASP A 45 8.12 -17.28 -12.44
C ASP A 45 9.61 -17.27 -12.05
N GLU A 46 10.12 -18.45 -11.69
CA GLU A 46 11.49 -18.62 -11.20
C GLU A 46 12.53 -18.29 -12.26
N GLU A 47 12.20 -18.54 -13.53
CA GLU A 47 13.10 -18.25 -14.65
C GLU A 47 13.26 -16.75 -14.84
N ILE A 48 12.14 -16.02 -14.88
CA ILE A 48 12.10 -14.56 -14.98
C ILE A 48 12.92 -13.92 -13.85
N ILE A 49 12.65 -14.30 -12.59
CA ILE A 49 13.30 -13.69 -11.44
C ILE A 49 14.78 -14.04 -11.35
N ARG A 50 15.16 -15.32 -11.54
CA ARG A 50 16.56 -15.75 -11.34
C ARG A 50 17.49 -15.27 -12.44
N HIS A 51 16.99 -15.16 -13.66
CA HIS A 51 17.79 -14.74 -14.82
C HIS A 51 17.61 -13.25 -15.14
N ASN A 52 16.82 -12.52 -14.36
CA ASN A 52 16.54 -11.10 -14.53
C ASN A 52 16.02 -10.73 -15.93
N ILE A 53 15.04 -11.49 -16.42
CA ILE A 53 14.46 -11.32 -17.76
C ILE A 53 13.28 -10.35 -17.64
N TYR A 54 13.55 -9.04 -17.76
CA TYR A 54 12.53 -7.99 -17.54
C TYR A 54 12.35 -7.01 -18.72
N GLU A 55 12.93 -7.28 -19.89
CA GLU A 55 12.96 -6.34 -21.03
C GLU A 55 11.55 -5.90 -21.48
N ASP A 56 10.59 -6.83 -21.48
CA ASP A 56 9.20 -6.59 -21.87
C ASP A 56 8.23 -6.62 -20.68
N ILE A 57 8.73 -6.44 -19.46
CA ILE A 57 7.95 -6.46 -18.23
C ILE A 57 7.85 -5.05 -17.66
N GLU A 58 6.62 -4.59 -17.45
CA GLU A 58 6.30 -3.34 -16.77
C GLU A 58 5.61 -3.61 -15.43
N LEU A 59 5.87 -2.74 -14.46
CA LEU A 59 5.14 -2.65 -13.20
C LEU A 59 4.18 -1.47 -13.29
N VAL A 60 2.90 -1.73 -13.08
CA VAL A 60 1.87 -0.68 -12.98
C VAL A 60 1.41 -0.59 -11.53
N ALA A 61 1.40 0.61 -10.94
CA ALA A 61 1.00 0.79 -9.55
C ALA A 61 0.56 2.23 -9.25
N ALA A 62 -0.19 2.41 -8.17
CA ALA A 62 -0.27 3.69 -7.47
C ALA A 62 0.98 3.82 -6.58
N VAL A 63 1.69 4.93 -6.72
CA VAL A 63 3.01 5.11 -6.12
C VAL A 63 3.02 6.33 -5.21
N GLY A 64 3.51 6.13 -3.99
CA GLY A 64 3.73 7.18 -3.00
C GLY A 64 5.21 7.31 -2.63
N ASN A 65 5.59 8.49 -2.13
CA ASN A 65 6.94 8.72 -1.61
C ASN A 65 7.16 7.79 -0.42
N GLY A 66 8.29 7.08 -0.37
CA GLY A 66 8.64 6.16 0.71
C GLY A 66 9.56 6.74 1.79
N LEU A 67 9.94 8.02 1.66
CA LEU A 67 10.86 8.73 2.55
C LEU A 67 10.15 9.75 3.44
N ASN A 68 10.81 10.11 4.55
CA ASN A 68 10.35 11.14 5.50
C ASN A 68 8.94 10.86 6.06
N ARG A 69 8.26 11.92 6.50
CA ARG A 69 6.88 11.88 7.00
C ARG A 69 5.91 11.22 6.01
N GLN A 70 6.00 11.58 4.72
CA GLN A 70 5.15 11.02 3.65
C GLN A 70 5.34 9.51 3.50
N GLY A 71 6.59 9.06 3.60
CA GLY A 71 7.01 7.66 3.57
C GLY A 71 6.29 6.78 4.56
N MET A 72 6.08 7.26 5.77
CA MET A 72 5.36 6.49 6.78
C MET A 72 3.89 6.29 6.42
N PHE A 73 3.21 7.33 5.94
CA PHE A 73 1.82 7.24 5.50
C PHE A 73 1.70 6.30 4.29
N ALA A 74 2.65 6.39 3.36
CA ALA A 74 2.70 5.51 2.20
C ALA A 74 2.92 4.05 2.61
N GLN A 75 3.84 3.79 3.54
CA GLN A 75 4.08 2.46 4.10
C GLN A 75 2.88 1.91 4.86
N ALA A 76 2.04 2.76 5.47
CA ALA A 76 0.77 2.36 6.05
C ALA A 76 -0.38 2.21 5.03
N VAL A 77 -0.15 2.59 3.76
CA VAL A 77 -1.16 2.62 2.70
C VAL A 77 -2.31 3.57 3.06
N TRP A 78 -1.95 4.75 3.56
CA TRP A 78 -2.90 5.75 4.03
C TRP A 78 -3.28 6.75 2.91
N PHE A 79 -4.57 6.83 2.60
CA PHE A 79 -5.15 7.70 1.56
C PHE A 79 -5.96 8.89 2.13
N GLY A 80 -6.00 9.06 3.45
CA GLY A 80 -6.78 10.13 4.10
C GLY A 80 -6.09 11.50 4.09
N GLU A 81 -6.77 12.50 4.66
CA GLU A 81 -6.23 13.86 4.82
C GLU A 81 -4.88 13.86 5.57
N GLY A 82 -3.92 14.64 5.07
CA GLY A 82 -2.55 14.69 5.58
C GLY A 82 -1.71 13.44 5.31
N GLY A 83 -2.26 12.51 4.51
CA GLY A 83 -1.64 11.27 4.06
C GLY A 83 -0.63 11.40 2.95
N ALA A 84 -0.20 10.24 2.44
CA ALA A 84 0.69 10.16 1.29
C ALA A 84 0.01 10.66 0.02
N SER A 85 0.75 11.42 -0.78
CA SER A 85 0.36 11.75 -2.15
C SER A 85 0.65 10.57 -3.07
N TRP A 86 -0.35 10.14 -3.85
CA TRP A 86 -0.28 8.97 -4.72
C TRP A 86 -0.39 9.37 -6.19
N LYS A 87 0.39 8.73 -7.05
CA LYS A 87 0.30 8.87 -8.51
C LYS A 87 0.29 7.51 -9.19
N TRP A 88 -0.57 7.33 -10.18
CA TRP A 88 -0.53 6.14 -11.03
C TRP A 88 0.68 6.20 -11.97
N MET A 89 1.51 5.17 -11.92
CA MET A 89 2.74 5.08 -12.68
C MET A 89 2.83 3.76 -13.46
N ARG A 90 3.45 3.86 -14.63
CA ARG A 90 3.95 2.73 -15.41
C ARG A 90 5.47 2.75 -15.31
N ILE A 91 6.01 1.71 -14.68
CA ILE A 91 7.41 1.60 -14.28
C ILE A 91 8.06 0.53 -15.17
N ASN A 92 9.12 0.92 -15.86
CA ASN A 92 9.80 0.10 -16.86
C ASN A 92 11.26 -0.12 -16.43
N GLY A 93 12.05 -0.82 -17.23
CA GLY A 93 13.50 -0.87 -17.04
C GLY A 93 13.92 -1.54 -15.72
N ILE A 94 13.10 -2.48 -15.24
CA ILE A 94 13.35 -3.26 -14.03
C ILE A 94 14.71 -3.96 -14.15
N LYS A 95 15.53 -3.81 -13.11
CA LYS A 95 16.87 -4.40 -13.02
C LYS A 95 16.88 -5.68 -12.20
N PHE A 96 16.14 -5.67 -11.09
CA PHE A 96 15.94 -6.86 -10.28
C PHE A 96 14.69 -6.74 -9.42
N ILE A 97 14.16 -7.90 -9.03
CA ILE A 97 13.09 -8.05 -8.06
C ILE A 97 13.59 -8.96 -6.96
N ALA A 98 13.48 -8.51 -5.70
CA ALA A 98 14.01 -9.24 -4.56
C ALA A 98 13.05 -9.18 -3.37
N CYS A 99 13.13 -10.14 -2.46
CA CYS A 99 12.52 -10.05 -1.14
C CYS A 99 13.64 -9.81 -0.12
N PRO A 100 14.16 -8.56 0.00
CA PRO A 100 15.31 -8.29 0.85
C PRO A 100 14.96 -8.51 2.32
N ASP A 101 15.97 -8.83 3.13
CA ASP A 101 15.82 -8.94 4.58
C ASP A 101 15.93 -7.58 5.29
N ASP A 102 15.61 -6.50 4.57
CA ASP A 102 15.88 -5.10 4.89
C ASP A 102 15.08 -4.58 6.09
N SER A 103 15.68 -3.65 6.85
CA SER A 103 15.04 -2.89 7.93
C SER A 103 14.34 -1.62 7.45
N MET A 104 14.47 -1.19 6.19
CA MET A 104 13.89 0.07 5.74
C MET A 104 12.36 0.03 5.64
N PHE A 105 11.78 -1.04 5.08
CA PHE A 105 10.32 -1.17 5.02
C PHE A 105 9.76 -1.63 6.37
N ARG A 106 8.86 -0.82 6.96
CA ARG A 106 8.19 -1.10 8.25
C ARG A 106 9.17 -1.58 9.33
N ALA A 107 10.33 -0.93 9.42
CA ALA A 107 11.41 -1.25 10.35
C ALA A 107 11.91 -2.71 10.28
N GLY A 108 11.72 -3.40 9.15
CA GLY A 108 12.07 -4.82 8.96
C GLY A 108 11.17 -5.81 9.71
N THR A 109 10.11 -5.32 10.36
CA THR A 109 9.16 -6.17 11.10
C THR A 109 8.31 -7.03 10.18
N GLU A 110 8.20 -6.63 8.91
CA GLU A 110 7.42 -7.32 7.88
C GLU A 110 8.25 -7.53 6.62
N ARG A 111 8.08 -8.69 5.99
CA ARG A 111 8.73 -8.99 4.71
C ARG A 111 7.98 -8.33 3.56
N CYS A 112 8.73 -7.78 2.62
CA CYS A 112 8.21 -7.10 1.46
C CYS A 112 9.06 -7.44 0.24
N VAL A 113 8.42 -7.48 -0.93
CA VAL A 113 9.12 -7.60 -2.21
C VAL A 113 9.45 -6.19 -2.69
N ALA A 114 10.69 -6.00 -3.14
CA ALA A 114 11.17 -4.77 -3.73
C ALA A 114 11.47 -4.96 -5.22
N VAL A 115 11.13 -3.95 -6.01
CA VAL A 115 11.46 -3.82 -7.44
C VAL A 115 12.45 -2.68 -7.57
N CYS A 116 13.56 -2.92 -8.26
CA CYS A 116 14.61 -1.92 -8.44
C CYS A 116 14.74 -1.58 -9.92
N THR A 117 14.77 -0.28 -10.24
CA THR A 117 15.13 0.26 -11.56
C THR A 117 16.54 0.85 -11.51
N SER A 118 16.95 1.61 -12.53
CA SER A 118 18.24 2.32 -12.48
C SER A 118 18.28 3.44 -11.44
N THR A 119 17.12 3.92 -10.99
CA THR A 119 16.99 5.18 -10.25
C THR A 119 16.13 5.08 -9.00
N VAL A 120 15.26 4.07 -8.91
CA VAL A 120 14.27 3.98 -7.84
C VAL A 120 14.15 2.56 -7.29
N LEU A 121 13.93 2.46 -5.98
CA LEU A 121 13.56 1.24 -5.27
C LEU A 121 12.08 1.33 -4.85
N TYR A 122 11.26 0.40 -5.34
CA TYR A 122 9.84 0.31 -5.02
C TYR A 122 9.56 -0.85 -4.07
N TYR A 123 8.99 -0.58 -2.90
CA TYR A 123 8.45 -1.64 -2.05
C TYR A 123 6.99 -1.94 -2.42
N LEU A 124 6.72 -3.20 -2.73
CA LEU A 124 5.41 -3.69 -3.14
C LEU A 124 4.57 -4.05 -1.92
N THR A 125 3.39 -3.44 -1.81
CA THR A 125 2.49 -3.66 -0.67
C THR A 125 1.31 -4.54 -1.05
N ILE A 126 0.30 -3.96 -1.71
CA ILE A 126 -0.97 -4.61 -2.03
C ILE A 126 -1.07 -4.80 -3.54
N PRO A 127 -1.27 -6.03 -4.06
CA PRO A 127 -1.51 -6.20 -5.48
C PRO A 127 -2.89 -5.68 -5.85
N HIS A 128 -3.06 -5.27 -7.11
CA HIS A 128 -4.38 -4.98 -7.68
C HIS A 128 -5.32 -6.17 -7.45
N PRO A 129 -6.63 -5.98 -7.18
CA PRO A 129 -7.57 -7.07 -6.93
C PRO A 129 -7.53 -8.18 -8.00
N ASP A 130 -7.48 -7.79 -9.27
CA ASP A 130 -7.42 -8.73 -10.40
C ASP A 130 -6.08 -9.46 -10.53
N TYR A 131 -5.02 -8.91 -9.93
CA TYR A 131 -3.68 -9.48 -9.96
C TYR A 131 -3.36 -10.36 -8.74
N ARG A 132 -4.19 -10.30 -7.67
CA ARG A 132 -3.95 -10.98 -6.39
C ARG A 132 -3.67 -12.48 -6.53
N THR A 133 -4.38 -13.17 -7.42
CA THR A 133 -4.21 -14.62 -7.62
C THR A 133 -2.86 -14.94 -8.25
N ALA A 134 -2.46 -14.24 -9.32
CA ALA A 134 -1.16 -14.41 -9.95
C ALA A 134 -0.04 -14.08 -8.97
N TRP A 135 -0.15 -12.96 -8.26
CA TRP A 135 0.82 -12.57 -7.24
C TRP A 135 1.01 -13.61 -6.13
N SER A 136 -0.10 -14.20 -5.64
CA SER A 136 -0.03 -15.26 -4.63
C SER A 136 0.75 -16.49 -5.12
N ARG A 137 0.64 -16.83 -6.40
CA ARG A 137 1.39 -17.94 -6.99
C ARG A 137 2.87 -17.59 -7.15
N THR A 138 3.20 -16.39 -7.64
CA THR A 138 4.56 -15.86 -7.65
C THR A 138 5.20 -15.95 -6.26
N LEU A 139 4.55 -15.44 -5.21
CA LEU A 139 5.12 -15.49 -3.85
C LEU A 139 5.40 -16.93 -3.39
N LYS A 140 4.50 -17.88 -3.70
CA LYS A 140 4.68 -19.29 -3.34
C LYS A 140 5.79 -19.97 -4.15
N ALA A 141 5.96 -19.61 -5.42
CA ALA A 141 6.98 -20.18 -6.29
C ALA A 141 8.38 -19.65 -5.92
N ILE A 142 8.51 -18.34 -5.76
CA ILE A 142 9.82 -17.67 -5.64
C ILE A 142 10.29 -17.57 -4.19
N TRP A 143 9.37 -17.26 -3.26
CA TRP A 143 9.70 -17.02 -1.85
C TRP A 143 8.81 -17.80 -0.87
N PRO A 144 8.68 -19.14 -1.01
CA PRO A 144 7.76 -19.96 -0.22
C PRO A 144 7.97 -19.84 1.30
N THR A 145 9.19 -19.55 1.74
CA THR A 145 9.55 -19.50 3.17
C THR A 145 9.53 -18.10 3.77
N LYS A 146 9.44 -17.04 2.94
CA LYS A 146 9.56 -15.66 3.43
C LYS A 146 8.28 -15.15 4.09
N LYS A 147 7.14 -15.86 3.97
CA LYS A 147 5.85 -15.48 4.56
C LYS A 147 5.52 -13.99 4.32
N VAL A 148 5.69 -13.53 3.08
CA VAL A 148 5.29 -12.18 2.67
C VAL A 148 3.77 -12.07 2.83
N ASP A 149 3.33 -11.17 3.70
CA ASP A 149 1.91 -10.92 3.96
C ASP A 149 1.52 -9.54 3.46
N VAL A 150 0.34 -9.44 2.88
CA VAL A 150 -0.21 -8.21 2.34
C VAL A 150 -1.13 -7.62 3.37
N LYS A 151 -0.58 -6.77 4.25
CA LYS A 151 -1.35 -6.08 5.28
C LYS A 151 -1.58 -4.62 4.93
N VAL A 152 -2.86 -4.27 4.79
CA VAL A 152 -3.33 -2.90 4.98
C VAL A 152 -3.23 -2.63 6.48
N TRP A 153 -2.45 -1.63 6.89
CA TRP A 153 -2.48 -1.24 8.30
C TRP A 153 -3.80 -0.55 8.59
N PRO A 154 -4.35 -0.77 9.79
CA PRO A 154 -5.77 -0.73 9.99
C PRO A 154 -6.29 0.69 9.80
N LEU A 155 -7.42 0.79 9.12
CA LEU A 155 -8.16 2.03 8.89
C LEU A 155 -8.79 2.59 10.19
N ARG A 156 -8.47 2.03 11.36
CA ARG A 156 -8.81 2.44 12.74
C ARG A 156 -7.84 1.78 13.74
N GLY A 157 -7.64 2.38 14.92
CA GLY A 157 -6.98 1.72 16.06
C GLY A 157 -5.56 2.20 16.34
N TYR A 158 -4.79 1.38 17.07
CA TYR A 158 -3.48 1.78 17.59
C TYR A 158 -2.39 1.91 16.51
N ARG A 159 -1.49 2.86 16.76
CA ARG A 159 -0.28 3.07 15.96
C ARG A 159 0.56 1.79 15.82
N PRO A 160 1.07 1.46 14.62
CA PRO A 160 2.00 0.35 14.42
C PRO A 160 3.28 0.52 15.25
N THR A 161 3.86 -0.59 15.73
CA THR A 161 5.10 -0.57 16.51
C THR A 161 6.33 -0.12 15.70
N TRP A 162 6.26 -0.21 14.37
CA TRP A 162 7.30 0.26 13.46
C TRP A 162 7.14 1.73 13.06
N TRP A 163 6.04 2.39 13.46
CA TRP A 163 5.82 3.81 13.20
C TRP A 163 6.81 4.64 14.00
N PHE A 164 7.53 5.54 13.33
CA PHE A 164 8.61 6.27 13.99
C PHE A 164 8.09 7.20 15.07
N GLU A 165 8.81 7.23 16.19
CA GLU A 165 8.40 8.00 17.37
C GLU A 165 8.39 9.51 17.10
N GLU A 166 9.27 9.99 16.22
CA GLU A 166 9.34 11.40 15.81
C GLU A 166 8.06 11.91 15.12
N TYR A 167 7.23 11.00 14.61
CA TYR A 167 5.98 11.32 13.95
C TYR A 167 4.76 10.65 14.63
N LYS A 168 4.86 10.34 15.92
CA LYS A 168 3.77 9.65 16.63
C LYS A 168 2.43 10.40 16.56
N ASP A 169 2.47 11.73 16.64
CA ASP A 169 1.29 12.60 16.66
C ASP A 169 0.63 12.71 15.27
N ASP A 170 1.29 12.19 14.23
CA ASP A 170 0.76 12.07 12.89
C ASP A 170 -0.14 10.85 12.71
N TRP A 171 -0.17 9.92 13.67
CA TRP A 171 -1.06 8.76 13.58
C TRP A 171 -2.54 9.22 13.62
N PRO A 172 -3.33 8.92 12.58
CA PRO A 172 -4.67 9.51 12.41
C PRO A 172 -5.67 9.20 13.53
N PHE A 173 -5.48 8.11 14.27
CA PHE A 173 -6.44 7.63 15.28
C PHE A 173 -6.03 7.88 16.72
N ASP A 174 -4.78 8.27 16.96
CA ASP A 174 -4.34 8.67 18.31
C ASP A 174 -4.79 10.10 18.64
N LYS A 175 -5.30 10.82 17.63
CA LYS A 175 -6.03 12.08 17.81
C LYS A 175 -7.39 11.75 18.42
N VAL A 176 -7.45 11.76 19.75
CA VAL A 176 -8.71 11.79 20.49
C VAL A 176 -9.52 12.96 19.92
N ASP A 177 -10.64 12.67 19.26
CA ASP A 177 -11.63 13.71 19.00
C ASP A 177 -12.05 14.23 20.39
N GLU A 178 -11.52 15.38 20.80
CA GLU A 178 -12.08 16.20 21.89
C GLU A 178 -13.46 16.77 21.50
N LYS A 179 -14.16 16.16 20.53
CA LYS A 179 -15.62 16.24 20.51
C LYS A 179 -16.11 15.27 21.57
N ASP A 180 -16.15 15.80 22.79
CA ASP A 180 -17.07 15.36 23.84
C ASP A 180 -18.34 14.85 23.17
N PHE A 181 -18.56 13.53 23.19
CA PHE A 181 -19.92 13.03 23.14
C PHE A 181 -20.60 13.70 24.32
N SER A 182 -21.40 14.72 24.07
CA SER A 182 -22.16 15.37 25.13
C SER A 182 -22.88 14.27 25.88
N GLU A 183 -22.91 14.29 27.22
CA GLU A 183 -23.53 13.22 28.04
C GLU A 183 -24.94 12.84 27.54
N LYS A 184 -25.64 13.75 26.85
CA LYS A 184 -26.90 13.53 26.16
C LYS A 184 -26.88 12.44 25.08
N GLU A 185 -25.82 12.32 24.28
CA GLU A 185 -25.72 11.30 23.22
C GLU A 185 -25.41 9.91 23.79
N VAL A 186 -24.59 9.85 24.85
CA VAL A 186 -24.31 8.61 25.57
C VAL A 186 -25.54 8.11 26.33
N LEU A 187 -26.34 9.01 26.91
CA LEU A 187 -27.62 8.67 27.53
C LEU A 187 -28.64 8.18 26.47
N SER A 188 -28.70 8.82 25.30
CA SER A 188 -29.57 8.39 24.20
C SER A 188 -29.24 6.98 23.70
N LEU A 189 -27.97 6.60 23.61
CA LEU A 189 -27.55 5.26 23.19
C LEU A 189 -27.86 4.20 24.26
N ARG A 190 -27.73 4.54 25.55
CA ARG A 190 -28.11 3.65 26.65
C ARG A 190 -29.62 3.39 26.68
N ASP A 191 -30.44 4.40 26.44
CA ASP A 191 -31.89 4.23 26.37
C ASP A 191 -32.31 3.40 25.15
N VAL A 192 -31.63 3.54 24.01
CA VAL A 192 -31.89 2.73 22.82
C VAL A 192 -31.50 1.27 23.04
N LEU A 193 -30.37 0.99 23.70
CA LEU A 193 -29.91 -0.36 24.00
C LEU A 193 -30.72 -1.04 25.12
N ALA A 194 -31.23 -0.29 26.09
CA ALA A 194 -32.09 -0.80 27.15
C ALA A 194 -33.50 -1.18 26.66
N ASN A 195 -33.94 -0.59 25.54
CA ASN A 195 -35.27 -0.82 24.94
C ASN A 195 -35.23 -1.64 23.64
N ALA A 196 -34.06 -2.12 23.22
CA ALA A 196 -33.95 -2.97 22.04
C ALA A 196 -34.55 -4.36 22.33
N PRO A 197 -35.46 -4.89 21.49
CA PRO A 197 -36.03 -6.21 21.69
C PRO A 197 -34.94 -7.27 21.63
N ALA A 198 -34.99 -8.24 22.55
CA ALA A 198 -34.02 -9.33 22.65
C ALA A 198 -33.96 -10.09 21.32
N TYR A 199 -32.83 -9.97 20.62
CA TYR A 199 -32.58 -10.66 19.37
C TYR A 199 -32.29 -12.13 19.68
N THR A 200 -33.26 -13.02 19.43
CA THR A 200 -33.03 -14.47 19.46
C THR A 200 -32.35 -14.88 18.16
N TRP A 201 -31.12 -15.38 18.26
CA TRP A 201 -30.43 -16.01 17.15
C TRP A 201 -31.20 -17.24 16.69
N PRO A 202 -31.42 -17.45 15.38
CA PRO A 202 -31.97 -18.71 14.90
C PRO A 202 -30.93 -19.82 15.08
N ASP A 203 -31.36 -20.89 15.75
CA ASP A 203 -30.53 -22.06 16.07
C ASP A 203 -29.92 -22.69 14.79
N LEU A 204 -28.62 -22.97 14.86
CA LEU A 204 -27.87 -23.78 13.89
C LEU A 204 -27.86 -25.25 14.29
#